data_AF-A0A961DJD0-F1
#
_entry.id   AF-A0A961DJD0-F1
#
_cell.length_a   1.000
_cell.length_b   1.000
_cell.length_c   1.000
_cell.angle_alpha   90.00
_cell.angle_beta   90.00
_cell.angle_gamma   90.00
#
_symmetry.space_group_name_H-M   'P 1'
#
loop_
_entity.id
_entity.type
_entity.pdbx_description
1 polymer ?
#
loop_
_entity_poly.entity_id
_entity_poly.type
_entity_poly.pdbx_seq_one_letter_code
_entity_poly.pdbx_strand_id
1 'polypeptide(L)'
;MAVTLTYAEDLAPFVPDLDPGKAALMIEDALALAARVAPCIEESDFAEVAAAKAILRGAILRWVEAGQGSTVQQTAGPYQVSVTPLARRTLFWPSEVAQLVALCGTPSRAAFSIDTIPASDDSE
;
A
#
# COMPACT_ATOMS: atom_id res chain seq x y z
N MET A 1 9.36 10.76 -11.72
CA MET A 1 9.05 10.05 -10.47
C MET A 1 9.20 11.01 -9.31
N ALA A 2 8.10 11.44 -8.71
CA ALA A 2 8.13 12.40 -7.59
C ALA A 2 8.44 11.73 -6.24
N VAL A 3 7.99 10.49 -6.03
CA VAL A 3 8.25 9.76 -4.79
C VAL A 3 9.50 8.91 -4.91
N THR A 4 10.49 9.13 -4.03
CA THR A 4 11.72 8.35 -3.95
C THR A 4 11.95 7.87 -2.51
N LEU A 5 12.47 6.65 -2.36
CA LEU A 5 12.86 6.06 -1.08
C LEU A 5 14.29 5.52 -1.19
N THR A 6 15.08 5.68 -0.12
CA THR A 6 16.43 5.12 -0.05
C THR A 6 16.63 4.36 1.24
N TYR A 7 17.52 3.35 1.22
CA TYR A 7 17.85 2.61 2.44
C TYR A 7 18.36 3.55 3.55
N ALA A 8 19.34 4.41 3.23
CA ALA A 8 20.04 5.23 4.22
C ALA A 8 19.11 6.21 4.95
N GLU A 9 18.18 6.84 4.24
CA GLU A 9 17.32 7.87 4.81
C GLU A 9 16.03 7.31 5.41
N ASP A 10 15.49 6.25 4.80
CA ASP A 10 14.12 5.83 5.09
C ASP A 10 14.00 4.53 5.87
N LEU A 11 14.96 3.62 5.70
CA LEU A 11 14.88 2.28 6.31
C LEU A 11 15.92 2.08 7.41
N ALA A 12 17.16 2.55 7.21
CA ALA A 12 18.26 2.39 8.15
C ALA A 12 17.97 2.94 9.57
N PRO A 13 17.24 4.06 9.74
CA PRO A 13 16.87 4.53 11.09
C PRO A 13 15.94 3.58 11.87
N PHE A 14 15.25 2.67 11.18
CA PHE A 14 14.29 1.74 11.79
C PHE A 14 14.83 0.31 11.84
N VAL A 15 15.56 -0.11 10.80
CA VAL A 15 16.13 -1.47 10.69
C VAL A 15 17.58 -1.37 10.17
N PRO A 16 18.55 -1.04 11.05
CA PRO A 16 19.93 -0.82 10.64
C PRO A 16 20.67 -2.10 10.17
N ASP A 17 20.18 -3.27 10.58
CA ASP A 17 20.75 -4.58 10.22
C ASP A 17 20.17 -5.15 8.92
N LEU A 18 19.31 -4.41 8.21
CA LEU A 18 18.75 -4.83 6.93
C LEU A 18 19.84 -4.77 5.85
N ASP A 19 20.06 -5.90 5.17
CA ASP A 19 20.96 -5.94 4.02
C ASP A 19 20.56 -4.88 2.97
N PRO A 20 21.47 -3.97 2.56
CA PRO A 20 21.14 -2.89 1.62
C PRO A 20 20.69 -3.40 0.25
N GLY A 21 21.20 -4.54 -0.22
CA GLY A 21 20.78 -5.15 -1.47
C GLY A 21 19.34 -5.64 -1.42
N LYS A 22 18.98 -6.33 -0.33
CA LYS A 22 17.60 -6.71 -0.03
C LYS A 22 16.70 -5.48 0.12
N ALA A 23 17.15 -4.45 0.82
CA ALA A 23 16.40 -3.20 0.99
C ALA A 23 16.07 -2.54 -0.35
N ALA A 24 17.04 -2.48 -1.28
CA ALA A 24 16.83 -1.93 -2.61
C ALA A 24 15.74 -2.69 -3.39
N LEU A 25 15.78 -4.02 -3.38
CA LEU A 25 14.74 -4.85 -4.02
C LEU A 25 13.36 -4.62 -3.39
N MET A 26 13.30 -4.53 -2.06
CA MET A 26 12.03 -4.27 -1.37
C MET A 26 11.46 -2.89 -1.70
N ILE A 27 12.31 -1.87 -1.84
CA ILE A 27 11.92 -0.53 -2.26
C ILE A 27 11.41 -0.54 -3.70
N GLU A 28 12.12 -1.21 -4.61
CA GLU A 28 11.75 -1.34 -6.02
C GLU A 28 10.38 -2.01 -6.18
N ASP A 29 10.17 -3.14 -5.51
CA ASP A 29 8.88 -3.85 -5.51
C ASP A 29 7.74 -2.98 -4.96
N ALA A 30 7.98 -2.28 -3.86
CA ALA A 30 6.98 -1.41 -3.24
C ALA A 30 6.59 -0.25 -4.16
N LEU A 31 7.57 0.40 -4.80
CA LEU A 31 7.33 1.49 -5.76
C LEU A 31 6.58 0.99 -7.00
N ALA A 32 7.00 -0.13 -7.58
CA ALA A 32 6.36 -0.70 -8.76
C ALA A 32 4.90 -1.10 -8.50
N LEU A 33 4.61 -1.70 -7.34
CA LEU A 33 3.24 -2.06 -6.96
C LEU A 33 2.39 -0.83 -6.63
N ALA A 34 2.98 0.20 -6.02
CA ALA A 34 2.28 1.45 -5.72
C ALA A 34 1.91 2.20 -7.00
N ALA A 35 2.81 2.27 -7.98
CA ALA A 35 2.57 2.91 -9.27
C ALA A 35 1.38 2.27 -10.03
N ARG A 36 1.15 0.96 -9.85
CA ARG A 36 -0.02 0.28 -10.44
C ARG A 36 -1.36 0.72 -9.88
N VAL A 37 -1.44 1.04 -8.59
CA VAL A 37 -2.71 1.43 -7.93
C VAL A 37 -2.88 2.94 -7.85
N ALA A 38 -1.77 3.68 -7.83
CA ALA A 38 -1.70 5.11 -7.65
C ALA A 38 -0.66 5.70 -8.61
N PRO A 39 -0.94 5.78 -9.93
CA PRO A 39 0.04 6.24 -10.93
C PRO A 39 0.47 7.70 -10.73
N CYS A 40 -0.35 8.51 -10.05
CA CYS A 40 -0.04 9.90 -9.75
C CYS A 40 1.28 10.09 -8.97
N ILE A 41 1.77 9.07 -8.26
CA ILE A 41 3.03 9.16 -7.50
C ILE A 41 4.26 9.28 -8.41
N GLU A 42 4.13 8.92 -9.69
CA GLU A 42 5.20 9.04 -10.68
C GLU A 42 5.27 10.44 -11.31
N GLU A 43 4.16 11.18 -11.29
CA GLU A 43 4.00 12.53 -11.85
C GLU A 43 4.84 13.53 -11.07
N SER A 44 5.52 14.44 -11.78
CA SER A 44 6.48 15.37 -11.16
C SER A 44 5.84 16.46 -10.29
N ASP A 45 4.55 16.73 -10.50
CA ASP A 45 3.74 17.73 -9.81
C ASP A 45 2.91 17.14 -8.66
N PHE A 46 3.11 15.86 -8.33
CA PHE A 46 2.46 15.21 -7.22
C PHE A 46 2.74 15.96 -5.90
N ALA A 47 1.67 16.46 -5.26
CA ALA A 47 1.80 17.31 -4.08
C ALA A 47 2.08 16.52 -2.78
N GLU A 48 1.54 15.32 -2.66
CA GLU A 48 1.49 14.56 -1.39
C GLU A 48 2.68 13.58 -1.24
N VAL A 49 3.87 13.98 -1.70
CA VAL A 49 5.09 13.14 -1.70
C VAL A 49 5.39 12.57 -0.32
N ALA A 50 5.31 13.41 0.72
CA ALA A 50 5.62 13.01 2.09
C ALA A 50 4.64 11.95 2.62
N ALA A 51 3.35 12.07 2.29
CA ALA A 51 2.33 11.12 2.70
C ALA A 51 2.53 9.77 2.00
N ALA A 52 2.76 9.78 0.68
CA ALA A 52 3.08 8.56 -0.06
C ALA A 52 4.33 7.87 0.51
N LYS A 53 5.39 8.65 0.79
CA LYS A 53 6.64 8.14 1.37
C LYS A 53 6.42 7.49 2.74
N ALA A 54 5.55 8.05 3.58
CA ALA A 54 5.21 7.48 4.88
C ALA A 54 4.47 6.12 4.75
N ILE A 55 3.50 6.03 3.84
CA ILE A 55 2.74 4.79 3.60
C ILE A 55 3.66 3.67 3.09
N LEU A 56 4.48 3.97 2.07
CA LEU A 56 5.41 3.00 1.48
C LEU A 56 6.41 2.48 2.50
N ARG A 57 6.99 3.38 3.31
CA ARG A 57 7.91 3.00 4.38
C ARG A 57 7.25 2.11 5.44
N GLY A 58 6.03 2.44 5.88
CA GLY A 58 5.28 1.59 6.82
C GLY A 58 5.04 0.18 6.27
N ALA A 59 4.67 0.08 4.99
CA ALA A 59 4.46 -1.22 4.33
C ALA A 59 5.76 -2.05 4.25
N ILE A 60 6.87 -1.42 3.88
CA ILE A 60 8.19 -2.09 3.78
C ILE A 60 8.65 -2.57 5.16
N LEU A 61 8.60 -1.72 6.19
CA LEU A 61 9.03 -2.07 7.55
C LEU A 61 8.24 -3.25 8.11
N ARG A 62 6.91 -3.23 7.94
CA ARG A 62 6.05 -4.36 8.29
C ARG A 62 6.42 -5.62 7.51
N TRP A 63 6.78 -5.49 6.23
CA TRP A 63 7.19 -6.64 5.43
C TRP A 63 8.52 -7.24 5.92
N VAL A 64 9.46 -6.39 6.36
CA VAL A 64 10.70 -6.82 7.02
C VAL A 64 10.39 -7.60 8.30
N GLU A 65 9.52 -7.08 9.17
CA GLU A 65 9.12 -7.72 10.43
C GLU A 65 8.41 -9.06 10.21
N ALA A 66 7.51 -9.14 9.22
CA ALA A 66 6.78 -10.37 8.90
C ALA A 66 7.71 -11.52 8.48
N GLY A 67 8.85 -11.22 7.85
CA GLY A 67 9.87 -12.21 7.49
C GLY A 67 10.63 -12.79 8.69
N GLN A 68 10.51 -12.18 9.87
CA GLN A 68 11.24 -12.59 11.09
C GLN A 68 10.44 -13.56 11.98
N GLY A 69 9.21 -13.92 11.61
CA GLY A 69 8.42 -14.94 12.31
C GLY A 69 7.81 -14.45 13.63
N SER A 70 6.74 -13.65 13.55
CA SER A 70 5.99 -13.24 14.74
C SER A 70 4.98 -14.31 15.15
N THR A 71 5.17 -14.91 16.33
CA THR A 71 4.18 -15.77 17.00
C THR A 71 3.41 -14.97 18.04
N VAL A 72 2.08 -14.87 17.90
CA VAL A 72 1.25 -14.17 18.87
C VAL A 72 0.70 -15.17 19.89
N GLN A 73 1.08 -14.99 21.15
CA GLN A 73 0.57 -15.81 22.25
C GLN A 73 -0.64 -15.12 22.87
N GLN A 74 -1.80 -15.76 22.81
CA GLN A 74 -3.03 -15.25 23.43
C GLN A 74 -3.35 -16.07 24.68
N THR A 75 -3.51 -15.39 25.80
CA THR A 75 -3.91 -15.99 27.08
C THR A 75 -5.31 -15.53 27.43
N ALA A 76 -6.25 -16.48 27.53
CA ALA A 76 -7.63 -16.24 27.93
C ALA A 76 -7.94 -17.10 29.17
N GLY A 77 -7.70 -16.53 30.36
CA GLY A 77 -7.83 -17.25 31.63
C GLY A 77 -6.87 -18.45 31.70
N PRO A 78 -7.33 -19.69 31.98
CA PRO A 78 -6.47 -20.87 32.04
C PRO A 78 -6.04 -21.39 30.66
N TYR A 79 -6.60 -20.86 29.57
CA TYR A 79 -6.27 -21.32 28.22
C TYR A 79 -5.18 -20.45 27.61
N GLN A 80 -4.12 -21.10 27.10
CA GLN A 80 -3.08 -20.48 26.30
C GLN A 80 -3.15 -21.03 24.88
N VAL A 81 -3.22 -20.15 23.90
CA VAL A 81 -3.20 -20.51 22.48
C VAL A 81 -2.09 -19.72 21.79
N SER A 82 -1.16 -20.45 21.17
CA SER A 82 -0.17 -19.87 20.28
C SER A 82 -0.77 -19.79 18.87
N VAL A 83 -1.06 -18.58 18.40
CA VAL A 83 -1.58 -18.35 17.05
C VAL A 83 -0.42 -17.94 16.15
N THR A 84 -0.13 -18.77 15.14
CA THR A 84 0.74 -18.38 14.04
C THR A 84 -0.14 -17.80 12.93
N PRO A 85 -0.18 -16.47 12.75
CA PRO A 85 -0.97 -15.89 11.67
C PRO A 85 -0.46 -16.41 10.32
N LEU A 86 -1.36 -16.87 9.45
CA LEU A 86 -1.00 -17.17 8.07
C LEU A 86 -0.40 -15.90 7.45
N ALA A 87 0.88 -15.96 7.07
CA ALA A 87 1.56 -14.83 6.46
C ALA A 87 0.81 -14.42 5.19
N ARG A 88 0.11 -13.28 5.22
CA ARG A 88 -0.43 -12.68 4.01
C ARG A 88 0.74 -12.39 3.07
N ARG A 89 0.69 -12.97 1.86
CA ARG A 89 1.74 -12.89 0.84
C ARG A 89 1.80 -11.54 0.11
N THR A 90 0.85 -10.65 0.37
CA THR A 90 0.74 -9.36 -0.33
C THR A 90 1.52 -8.28 0.43
N LEU A 91 2.35 -7.54 -0.31
CA LEU A 91 3.16 -6.45 0.24
C LEU A 91 2.29 -5.40 0.93
N PHE A 92 1.26 -4.89 0.25
CA PHE A 92 0.32 -3.92 0.80
C PHE A 92 -0.88 -4.55 1.50
N TRP A 93 -1.37 -3.86 2.52
CA TRP A 93 -2.69 -4.07 3.08
C TRP A 93 -3.76 -3.31 2.30
N PRO A 94 -5.02 -3.78 2.32
CA PRO A 94 -6.13 -3.07 1.68
C PRO A 94 -6.27 -1.60 2.12
N SER A 95 -5.99 -1.31 3.40
CA SER A 95 -6.01 0.05 3.94
C SER A 95 -4.92 0.95 3.35
N GLU A 96 -3.72 0.42 3.14
CA GLU A 96 -2.61 1.17 2.54
C GLU A 96 -2.89 1.44 1.05
N VAL A 97 -3.43 0.45 0.33
CA VAL A 97 -3.88 0.64 -1.05
C VAL A 97 -4.95 1.73 -1.13
N ALA A 98 -5.95 1.70 -0.25
CA ALA A 98 -6.99 2.73 -0.20
C ALA A 98 -6.42 4.13 0.08
N GLN A 99 -5.42 4.23 0.96
CA GLN A 99 -4.72 5.49 1.24
C GLN A 99 -3.93 5.97 0.01
N LEU A 100 -3.17 5.10 -0.65
CA LEU A 100 -2.42 5.44 -1.88
C LEU A 100 -3.35 5.92 -2.99
N VAL A 101 -4.46 5.23 -3.23
CA VAL A 101 -5.47 5.64 -4.20
C VAL A 101 -6.06 7.01 -3.83
N ALA A 102 -6.35 7.25 -2.55
CA ALA A 102 -6.88 8.52 -2.09
C ALA A 102 -5.92 9.70 -2.31
N LEU A 103 -4.60 9.47 -2.31
CA LEU A 103 -3.60 10.51 -2.62
C LEU A 103 -3.65 10.97 -4.07
N CYS A 104 -4.07 10.12 -5.00
CA CYS A 104 -4.34 10.52 -6.39
C CYS A 104 -5.64 11.30 -6.56
N GLY A 105 -6.29 11.65 -5.45
CA GLY A 105 -7.63 12.20 -5.41
C GLY A 105 -8.68 11.09 -5.48
N THR A 106 -9.85 11.35 -4.91
CA THR A 106 -11.05 10.62 -5.30
C THR A 106 -11.17 10.75 -6.82
N PRO A 107 -11.40 9.67 -7.61
CA PRO A 107 -12.05 9.90 -8.89
C PRO A 107 -13.26 10.73 -8.52
N SER A 108 -13.38 11.93 -9.10
CA SER A 108 -14.59 12.73 -8.92
C SER A 108 -15.71 11.73 -9.06
N ARG A 109 -16.57 11.62 -8.03
CA ARG A 109 -17.74 10.77 -8.10
C ARG A 109 -18.56 11.38 -9.22
N ALA A 110 -18.25 11.00 -10.45
CA ALA A 110 -19.05 11.27 -11.61
C ALA A 110 -20.39 10.69 -11.22
N ALA A 111 -21.39 11.56 -11.08
CA ALA A 111 -22.74 11.13 -10.87
C ALA A 111 -23.09 10.27 -12.08
N PHE A 112 -23.05 8.95 -11.92
CA PHE A 112 -23.55 8.05 -12.94
C PHE A 112 -25.07 8.20 -12.94
N SER A 113 -25.60 8.96 -13.90
CA SER A 113 -27.02 8.93 -14.21
C SER A 113 -27.27 7.71 -15.08
N ILE A 114 -27.92 6.68 -14.52
CA ILE A 114 -28.48 5.59 -15.32
C ILE A 114 -29.75 6.14 -15.95
N ASP A 115 -29.69 6.44 -17.25
CA ASP A 115 -30.89 6.74 -18.02
C ASP A 115 -31.66 5.44 -18.24
N THR A 116 -32.90 5.40 -17.74
CA THR A 116 -33.80 4.23 -17.81
C THR A 116 -34.93 4.44 -18.81
N ILE A 117 -34.89 5.53 -19.59
CA ILE A 117 -35.95 5.81 -20.55
C ILE A 117 -35.72 4.91 -21.79
N PRO A 118 -36.69 4.04 -22.15
CA PRO A 118 -36.61 3.27 -23.38
C PRO A 118 -36.66 4.24 -24.56
N ALA A 119 -35.74 4.11 -25.52
CA ALA A 119 -35.80 4.83 -26.78
C ALA A 119 -37.06 4.36 -27.54
N SER A 120 -38.10 5.20 -27.56
CA SER A 120 -39.25 4.97 -28.42
C SER A 120 -38.82 5.26 -29.86
N ASP A 121 -38.67 4.18 -30.62
CA ASP A 121 -38.50 4.22 -32.08
C ASP A 121 -39.86 4.55 -32.70
N ASP A 122 -40.15 5.85 -32.85
CA ASP A 122 -41.24 6.32 -33.71
C ASP A 122 -40.76 6.26 -35.17
N SER A 123 -40.98 5.09 -35.79
CA SER A 123 -40.90 4.92 -37.24
C SER A 123 -42.31 5.00 -37.83
N GLU A 124 -42.45 5.94 -38.76
CA GLU A 124 -43.67 6.43 -39.45
C GLU A 124 -44.37 5.41 -40.37
#